data_AF-A0A1I4RNA2-F1
#
_entry.id   AF-A0A1I4RNA2-F1
#
_cell.length_a   1.000
_cell.length_b   1.000
_cell.length_c   1.000
_cell.angle_alpha   90.00
_cell.angle_beta   90.00
_cell.angle_gamma   90.00
#
_symmetry.space_group_name_H-M   'P 1'
#
loop_
_entity.id
_entity.type
_entity.pdbx_description
1 polymer ?
#
loop_
_entity_poly.entity_id
_entity_poly.type
_entity_poly.pdbx_seq_one_letter_code
_entity_poly.pdbx_strand_id
1 'polypeptide(L)'
;MLWRTRNDPWLDNGLELFGQIVEHIASQHPRILQVQWEPDGLKLTIKDVSRFIELLDDEIKQKSQSAIYYTVGVRQSLKPFVGFNQQPQRQRPPIFQDDRRRNFLEQLFASQVQTRGELKGCPLCGEPIAAHEQKLTLSVYPFVTKIKSFSGVRTRWQGSGLSGFTEYLIVCPYCYFLGALTWMDDALLYLCDIGGTNGTAIVMIPAPTAGSLTRLRRVKSYRPKYGERKTNVKFKSRSNGKEQEEERNVREGRYSLLLAFLERTLNEIAEEVEITDLFTEARKRIADGWLFVSIPQGRMKNITAHDLVLDEPTLRLLAALVGKGKLPYAYMITEIWLSDEKGRYLERETPAVRESLSEAVLTDDFDLFARTFATKPRRQLRFPFVIGDEVEDLVQLWRWTNMDTETLEVLKKAGRALAQIAASRKQPVLLYALERVRSGSDLLEVLKEGIHRLIGLDAEEMQYISLDALERLTELVHQTTDAKRFSDIKNTLIVFAGVAYAKNIMAQKRQLQ
;
A
#
# COMPACT_ATOMS: atom_id res chain seq x y z
N MET A 1 13.51 -19.47 27.75
CA MET A 1 12.81 -20.00 26.56
C MET A 1 13.05 -19.05 25.39
N LEU A 2 13.50 -19.55 24.24
CA LEU A 2 13.75 -18.73 23.05
C LEU A 2 12.65 -18.96 22.01
N TRP A 3 12.03 -17.88 21.55
CA TRP A 3 11.04 -17.85 20.48
C TRP A 3 11.69 -17.30 19.22
N ARG A 4 12.12 -18.19 18.32
CA ARG A 4 12.83 -17.81 17.09
C ARG A 4 11.89 -17.24 16.04
N THR A 5 12.42 -16.33 15.21
CA THR A 5 11.78 -15.92 13.96
C THR A 5 11.56 -17.13 13.04
N ARG A 6 10.57 -17.01 12.16
CA ARG A 6 10.17 -18.05 11.19
C ARG A 6 10.54 -17.69 9.76
N ASN A 7 11.04 -16.47 9.53
CA ASN A 7 11.25 -15.90 8.19
C ASN A 7 9.96 -15.93 7.38
N ASP A 8 8.86 -15.64 8.06
CA ASP A 8 7.52 -15.62 7.52
C ASP A 8 6.86 -14.32 8.01
N PRO A 9 6.51 -13.38 7.11
CA PRO A 9 5.99 -12.09 7.53
C PRO A 9 4.75 -12.18 8.42
N TRP A 10 3.90 -13.19 8.25
CA TRP A 10 2.71 -13.35 9.08
C TRP A 10 3.08 -13.79 10.50
N LEU A 11 3.92 -14.80 10.64
CA LEU A 11 4.33 -15.35 11.94
C LEU A 11 5.30 -14.44 12.69
N ASP A 12 6.20 -13.75 11.99
CA ASP A 12 7.17 -12.84 12.60
C ASP A 12 6.48 -11.57 13.12
N ASN A 13 5.42 -11.08 12.46
CA ASN A 13 4.57 -10.03 13.02
C ASN A 13 3.79 -10.51 14.24
N GLY A 14 3.34 -11.77 14.25
CA GLY A 14 2.76 -12.41 15.44
C GLY A 14 3.77 -12.53 16.59
N LEU A 15 5.03 -12.84 16.29
CA LEU A 15 6.11 -12.90 17.29
C LEU A 15 6.45 -11.52 17.86
N GLU A 16 6.48 -10.49 17.01
CA GLU A 16 6.69 -9.11 17.46
C GLU A 16 5.55 -8.67 18.38
N LEU A 17 4.29 -8.91 17.99
CA LEU A 17 3.14 -8.61 18.84
C LEU A 17 3.19 -9.38 20.17
N PHE A 18 3.56 -10.66 20.14
CA PHE A 18 3.75 -11.44 21.37
C PHE A 18 4.81 -10.80 22.26
N GLY A 19 5.93 -10.38 21.66
CA GLY A 19 6.99 -9.64 22.34
C GLY A 19 6.49 -8.37 23.03
N GLN A 20 5.62 -7.60 22.39
CA GLN A 20 5.01 -6.41 23.01
C GLN A 20 4.13 -6.77 24.22
N ILE A 21 3.30 -7.80 24.09
CA ILE A 21 2.41 -8.24 25.17
C ILE A 21 3.25 -8.68 26.39
N VAL A 22 4.26 -9.51 26.18
CA VAL A 22 5.09 -10.01 27.28
C VAL A 22 6.00 -8.92 27.86
N GLU A 23 6.44 -7.95 27.07
CA GLU A 23 7.17 -6.79 27.57
C GLU A 23 6.28 -5.88 28.42
N HIS A 24 5.00 -5.70 28.05
CA HIS A 24 4.02 -5.00 28.88
C HIS A 24 3.85 -5.70 30.23
N ILE A 25 3.65 -7.03 30.23
CA ILE A 25 3.57 -7.84 31.46
C ILE A 25 4.84 -7.71 32.29
N ALA A 26 6.02 -7.81 31.67
CA ALA A 26 7.30 -7.71 32.36
C ALA A 26 7.52 -6.32 32.99
N SER A 27 7.05 -5.25 32.35
CA SER A 27 7.15 -3.88 32.89
C SER A 27 6.37 -3.71 34.20
N GLN A 28 5.21 -4.38 34.33
CA GLN A 28 4.36 -4.34 35.52
C GLN A 28 4.73 -5.41 36.55
N HIS A 29 5.28 -6.52 36.08
CA HIS A 29 5.56 -7.72 36.87
C HIS A 29 6.98 -8.27 36.64
N PRO A 30 8.05 -7.49 36.94
CA PRO A 30 9.43 -7.87 36.63
C PRO A 30 9.94 -9.07 37.44
N ARG A 31 9.24 -9.42 38.53
CA ARG A 31 9.53 -10.62 39.34
C ARG A 31 9.00 -11.91 38.71
N ILE A 32 8.09 -11.82 37.74
CA ILE A 32 7.45 -12.98 37.10
C ILE A 32 8.12 -13.29 35.77
N LEU A 33 8.50 -12.26 35.01
CA LEU A 33 8.98 -12.38 33.65
C LEU A 33 10.11 -11.38 33.36
N GLN A 34 11.13 -11.83 32.62
CA GLN A 34 12.09 -10.96 31.94
C GLN A 34 12.07 -11.25 30.44
N VAL A 35 12.23 -10.19 29.65
CA VAL A 35 12.14 -10.21 28.19
C VAL A 35 13.42 -9.62 27.60
N GLN A 36 13.99 -10.30 26.61
CA GLN A 36 15.14 -9.82 25.85
C GLN A 36 14.84 -9.98 24.35
N TRP A 37 14.99 -8.89 23.61
CA TRP A 37 14.84 -8.87 22.16
C TRP A 37 16.18 -9.17 21.49
N GLU A 38 16.20 -10.20 20.66
CA GLU A 38 17.35 -10.60 19.86
C GLU A 38 16.99 -10.45 18.37
N PRO A 39 17.95 -10.24 17.46
CA PRO A 39 17.65 -10.13 16.04
C PRO A 39 16.91 -11.34 15.46
N ASP A 40 17.21 -12.54 15.94
CA ASP A 40 16.67 -13.83 15.48
C ASP A 40 15.52 -14.37 16.36
N GLY A 41 15.09 -13.62 17.38
CA GLY A 41 14.02 -14.08 18.25
C GLY A 41 13.80 -13.29 19.52
N LEU A 42 12.90 -13.82 20.35
CA LEU A 42 12.49 -13.25 21.63
C LEU A 42 12.83 -14.24 22.75
N LYS A 43 13.66 -13.81 23.69
CA LYS A 43 14.08 -14.64 24.83
C LYS A 43 13.29 -14.26 26.08
N LEU A 44 12.62 -15.26 26.66
CA LEU A 44 11.80 -15.13 27.86
C LEU A 44 12.41 -15.91 29.03
N THR A 45 12.51 -15.28 30.18
CA THR A 45 12.83 -15.92 31.46
C THR A 45 11.62 -15.83 32.37
N ILE A 46 10.85 -16.91 32.44
CA ILE A 46 9.62 -17.01 33.23
C ILE A 46 9.95 -17.65 34.58
N LYS A 47 9.68 -16.96 35.68
CA LYS A 47 9.94 -17.44 37.04
C LYS A 47 8.72 -18.14 37.65
N ASP A 48 7.52 -17.70 37.28
CA ASP A 48 6.24 -18.29 37.70
C ASP A 48 5.35 -18.47 36.46
N VAL A 49 5.25 -19.72 35.98
CA VAL A 49 4.52 -20.06 34.75
C VAL A 49 3.02 -19.89 34.93
N SER A 50 2.47 -20.35 36.07
CA SER A 50 1.04 -20.28 36.33
C SER A 50 0.56 -18.83 36.39
N ARG A 51 1.27 -17.96 37.12
CA ARG A 51 0.93 -16.55 37.20
C ARG A 51 1.15 -15.83 35.88
N PHE A 52 2.19 -16.19 35.12
CA PHE A 52 2.42 -15.65 33.79
C PHE A 52 1.27 -15.97 32.81
N ILE A 53 0.76 -17.21 32.82
CA ILE A 53 -0.37 -17.61 31.98
C ILE A 53 -1.63 -16.80 32.30
N GLU A 54 -1.91 -16.54 33.58
CA GLU A 54 -3.04 -15.70 33.98
C GLU A 54 -2.95 -14.29 33.39
N LEU A 55 -1.78 -13.66 33.55
CA LEU A 55 -1.53 -12.31 33.02
C LEU A 55 -1.61 -12.30 31.48
N LEU A 56 -1.08 -13.32 30.82
CA LEU A 56 -1.14 -13.44 29.37
C LEU A 56 -2.57 -13.65 28.85
N ASP A 57 -3.41 -14.41 29.56
CA ASP A 57 -4.82 -14.61 29.23
C ASP A 57 -5.58 -13.27 29.24
N ASP A 58 -5.39 -12.49 30.30
CA ASP A 58 -6.01 -11.18 30.48
C ASP A 58 -5.58 -10.19 29.39
N GLU A 59 -4.27 -10.11 29.10
CA GLU A 59 -3.74 -9.23 28.05
C GLU A 59 -4.27 -9.57 26.66
N ILE A 60 -4.28 -10.86 26.30
CA ILE A 60 -4.83 -11.33 25.02
C ILE A 60 -6.32 -10.96 24.92
N LYS A 61 -7.08 -11.17 26.00
CA LYS A 61 -8.50 -10.84 26.03
C LYS A 61 -8.72 -9.35 25.78
N GLN A 62 -8.03 -8.48 26.50
CA GLN A 62 -8.15 -7.02 26.34
C GLN A 62 -7.75 -6.55 24.94
N LYS A 63 -6.58 -7.00 24.44
CA LYS A 63 -6.07 -6.60 23.12
C LYS A 63 -6.96 -7.12 21.99
N SER A 64 -7.57 -8.30 22.14
CA SER A 64 -8.52 -8.82 21.16
C SER A 64 -9.73 -7.90 20.99
N GLN A 65 -10.26 -7.35 22.08
CA GLN A 65 -11.45 -6.50 22.02
C GLN A 65 -11.22 -5.20 21.22
N SER A 66 -10.04 -4.58 21.36
CA SER A 66 -9.71 -3.35 20.64
C SER A 66 -9.29 -3.59 19.19
N ALA A 67 -8.59 -4.70 18.92
CA ALA A 67 -7.92 -4.92 17.64
C ALA A 67 -8.83 -5.53 16.56
N ILE A 68 -9.65 -6.53 16.91
CA ILE A 68 -10.42 -7.32 15.92
C ILE A 68 -11.92 -7.04 15.92
N TYR A 69 -12.43 -6.28 16.89
CA TYR A 69 -13.83 -5.89 16.94
C TYR A 69 -14.03 -4.42 16.59
N TYR A 70 -15.24 -4.10 16.15
CA TYR A 70 -15.77 -2.74 16.04
C TYR A 70 -17.21 -2.72 16.54
N THR A 71 -17.68 -1.55 16.97
CA THR A 71 -19.02 -1.39 17.56
C THR A 71 -20.00 -0.85 16.52
N VAL A 72 -21.19 -1.47 16.44
CA VAL A 72 -22.34 -0.97 15.69
C VAL A 72 -23.51 -0.82 16.66
N GLY A 73 -23.81 0.43 17.04
CA GLY A 73 -24.76 0.70 18.13
C GLY A 73 -24.27 0.08 19.43
N VAL A 74 -24.96 -0.94 19.94
CA VAL A 74 -24.61 -1.67 21.18
C VAL A 74 -23.89 -3.00 20.89
N ARG A 75 -23.83 -3.44 19.62
CA ARG A 75 -23.31 -4.77 19.26
C ARG A 75 -21.87 -4.70 18.79
N GLN A 76 -21.01 -5.54 19.36
CA GLN A 76 -19.67 -5.78 18.83
C GLN A 76 -19.71 -6.77 17.67
N SER A 77 -18.97 -6.45 16.61
CA SER A 77 -18.83 -7.29 15.40
C SER A 77 -17.36 -7.42 15.03
N LEU A 78 -16.97 -8.59 14.48
CA LEU A 78 -15.61 -8.79 13.99
C LEU A 78 -15.36 -7.94 12.75
N LYS A 79 -14.20 -7.28 12.69
CA LYS A 79 -13.80 -6.47 11.55
C LYS A 79 -13.81 -7.31 10.25
N PRO A 80 -14.21 -6.72 9.11
CA PRO A 80 -14.41 -7.50 7.89
C PRO A 80 -13.16 -8.23 7.36
N PHE A 81 -11.97 -7.70 7.62
CA PHE A 81 -10.71 -8.32 7.20
C PHE A 81 -10.35 -9.58 7.99
N VAL A 82 -10.95 -9.81 9.16
CA VAL A 82 -10.60 -10.96 10.01
C VAL A 82 -10.98 -12.27 9.29
N GLY A 83 -10.00 -13.17 9.12
CA GLY A 83 -10.15 -14.41 8.35
C GLY A 83 -11.34 -15.29 8.77
N PHE A 84 -11.72 -15.24 10.04
CA PHE A 84 -12.81 -16.02 10.65
C PHE A 84 -14.05 -15.21 11.04
N ASN A 85 -14.23 -14.00 10.51
CA ASN A 85 -15.37 -13.13 10.84
C ASN A 85 -16.77 -13.75 10.58
N GLN A 86 -16.88 -14.73 9.69
CA GLN A 86 -18.12 -15.47 9.40
C GLN A 86 -18.19 -16.84 10.09
N GLN A 87 -17.21 -17.21 10.91
CA GLN A 87 -17.20 -18.49 11.62
C GLN A 87 -17.95 -18.39 12.96
N PRO A 88 -18.71 -19.43 13.35
CA PRO A 88 -19.25 -19.54 14.70
C PRO A 88 -18.15 -19.43 15.76
N GLN A 89 -18.48 -18.88 16.94
CA GLN A 89 -17.51 -18.64 18.02
C GLN A 89 -16.71 -19.88 18.41
N ARG A 90 -17.36 -21.05 18.47
CA ARG A 90 -16.74 -22.37 18.75
C ARG A 90 -15.67 -22.82 17.73
N GLN A 91 -15.66 -22.24 16.52
CA GLN A 91 -14.73 -22.59 15.44
C GLN A 91 -13.55 -21.59 15.33
N ARG A 92 -13.56 -20.52 16.12
CA ARG A 92 -12.46 -19.55 16.15
C ARG A 92 -11.19 -20.18 16.75
N PRO A 93 -10.00 -19.62 16.54
CA PRO A 93 -8.82 -20.07 17.26
C PRO A 93 -9.03 -20.03 18.79
N PRO A 94 -8.51 -21.00 19.58
CA PRO A 94 -8.70 -21.06 21.03
C PRO A 94 -8.37 -19.76 21.77
N ILE A 95 -7.39 -18.98 21.30
CA ILE A 95 -7.05 -17.68 21.90
C ILE A 95 -8.19 -16.63 21.81
N PHE A 96 -9.21 -16.87 20.98
CA PHE A 96 -10.39 -16.02 20.85
C PHE A 96 -11.64 -16.67 21.47
N GLN A 97 -11.48 -17.74 22.25
CA GLN A 97 -12.55 -18.43 22.97
C GLN A 97 -12.27 -18.35 24.48
N ASP A 98 -13.09 -17.60 25.22
CA ASP A 98 -12.87 -17.34 26.65
C ASP A 98 -12.80 -18.61 27.50
N ASP A 99 -13.55 -19.66 27.15
CA ASP A 99 -13.57 -20.95 27.84
C ASP A 99 -12.38 -21.85 27.50
N ARG A 100 -11.62 -21.57 26.43
CA ARG A 100 -10.52 -22.43 25.94
C ARG A 100 -9.14 -21.78 25.97
N ARG A 101 -9.07 -20.45 26.03
CA ARG A 101 -7.81 -19.70 25.93
C ARG A 101 -6.82 -20.12 27.01
N ARG A 102 -7.21 -20.12 28.28
CA ARG A 102 -6.35 -20.50 29.41
C ARG A 102 -5.77 -21.92 29.26
N ASN A 103 -6.61 -22.91 28.98
CA ASN A 103 -6.16 -24.30 28.78
C ASN A 103 -5.19 -24.42 27.58
N PHE A 104 -5.46 -23.70 26.48
CA PHE A 104 -4.54 -23.65 25.36
C PHE A 104 -3.17 -23.03 25.73
N LEU A 105 -3.16 -21.96 26.54
CA LEU A 105 -1.93 -21.35 27.03
C LEU A 105 -1.16 -22.29 27.98
N GLU A 106 -1.86 -23.00 28.87
CA GLU A 106 -1.27 -24.02 29.73
C GLU A 106 -0.57 -25.11 28.91
N GLN A 107 -1.20 -25.60 27.83
CA GLN A 107 -0.59 -26.56 26.91
C GLN A 107 0.62 -25.99 26.15
N LEU A 108 0.59 -24.69 25.80
CA LEU A 108 1.66 -24.01 25.06
C LEU A 108 2.94 -23.86 25.90
N PHE A 109 2.81 -23.67 27.21
CA PHE A 109 3.91 -23.48 28.15
C PHE A 109 4.20 -24.72 29.01
N ALA A 110 3.44 -25.80 28.88
CA ALA A 110 3.76 -27.08 29.51
C ALA A 110 5.13 -27.58 29.01
N SER A 111 5.99 -27.96 29.95
CA SER A 111 7.35 -28.46 29.70
C SER A 111 7.33 -29.56 28.62
N GLN A 112 7.92 -29.28 27.47
CA GLN A 112 8.00 -30.22 26.34
C GLN A 112 8.94 -31.40 26.66
N VAL A 113 8.45 -32.42 27.36
CA VAL A 113 9.08 -33.74 27.32
C VAL A 113 8.01 -34.82 27.41
N GLN A 114 7.70 -35.43 26.27
CA GLN A 114 7.23 -36.81 26.04
C GLN A 114 6.79 -36.88 24.56
N THR A 115 7.10 -37.86 23.71
CA THR A 115 7.87 -39.12 23.81
C THR A 115 8.04 -39.69 22.38
N ARG A 116 8.96 -40.67 22.24
CA ARG A 116 8.96 -41.82 21.30
C ARG A 116 8.02 -41.79 20.08
N GLY A 117 8.61 -41.68 18.88
CA GLY A 117 7.97 -41.87 17.58
C GLY A 117 8.67 -41.07 16.47
N GLU A 118 8.42 -41.37 15.19
CA GLU A 118 8.89 -40.53 14.08
C GLU A 118 8.20 -39.15 14.16
N LEU A 119 8.98 -38.12 14.50
CA LEU A 119 8.47 -36.76 14.65
C LEU A 119 8.19 -36.15 13.27
N LYS A 120 6.93 -35.85 12.98
CA LYS A 120 6.57 -34.98 11.86
C LYS A 120 7.01 -33.55 12.19
N GLY A 121 7.78 -32.94 11.30
CA GLY A 121 8.18 -31.53 11.41
C GLY A 121 7.01 -30.59 11.12
N CYS A 122 6.94 -29.48 11.85
CA CYS A 122 5.99 -28.40 11.59
C CYS A 122 6.29 -27.77 10.22
N PRO A 123 5.31 -27.69 9.29
CA PRO A 123 5.54 -27.15 7.95
C PRO A 123 5.86 -25.64 7.94
N LEU A 124 5.63 -24.93 9.05
CA LEU A 124 5.89 -23.49 9.17
C LEU A 124 7.24 -23.17 9.81
N CYS A 125 7.77 -24.03 10.68
CA CYS A 125 9.01 -23.73 11.41
C CYS A 125 10.05 -24.87 11.41
N GLY A 126 9.74 -26.02 10.82
CA GLY A 126 10.60 -27.20 10.81
C GLY A 126 10.67 -27.98 12.13
N GLU A 127 10.38 -27.34 13.26
CA GLU A 127 10.44 -27.97 14.60
C GLU A 127 9.56 -29.24 14.70
N PRO A 128 10.03 -30.27 15.42
CA PRO A 128 9.28 -31.50 15.62
C PRO A 128 7.99 -31.26 16.41
N ILE A 129 6.90 -31.91 15.98
CA ILE A 129 5.62 -31.86 16.68
C ILE A 129 5.60 -33.01 17.71
N ALA A 130 6.02 -32.71 18.94
CA ALA A 130 6.10 -33.70 20.02
C ALA A 130 4.74 -34.01 20.68
N ALA A 131 3.84 -33.02 20.78
CA ALA A 131 2.50 -33.15 21.35
C ALA A 131 1.58 -31.98 20.93
N HIS A 132 0.27 -32.14 21.16
CA HIS A 132 -0.76 -31.10 21.01
C HIS A 132 -0.85 -30.48 19.60
N GLU A 133 -0.88 -31.35 18.59
CA GLU A 133 -1.05 -30.95 17.19
C GLU A 133 -2.26 -30.05 16.95
N GLN A 134 -2.06 -28.99 16.18
CA GLN A 134 -3.13 -28.10 15.75
C GLN A 134 -3.33 -28.16 14.24
N LYS A 135 -4.60 -28.06 13.82
CA LYS A 135 -4.93 -27.98 12.39
C LYS A 135 -4.68 -26.57 11.89
N LEU A 136 -3.86 -26.44 10.84
CA LEU A 136 -3.63 -25.18 10.17
C LEU A 136 -4.88 -24.78 9.38
N THR A 137 -5.49 -23.67 9.78
CA THR A 137 -6.70 -23.11 9.18
C THR A 137 -6.47 -21.69 8.71
N LEU A 138 -7.34 -21.20 7.81
CA LEU A 138 -7.35 -19.81 7.36
C LEU A 138 -7.53 -18.82 8.53
N SER A 139 -8.10 -19.27 9.65
CA SER A 139 -8.27 -18.48 10.87
C SER A 139 -6.96 -18.20 11.61
N VAL A 140 -5.88 -18.89 11.23
CA VAL A 140 -4.55 -18.85 11.87
C VAL A 140 -3.50 -18.39 10.87
N TYR A 141 -3.62 -18.82 9.62
CA TYR A 141 -2.66 -18.48 8.58
C TYR A 141 -3.42 -18.21 7.27
N PRO A 142 -3.47 -16.95 6.81
CA PRO A 142 -4.38 -16.53 5.74
C PRO A 142 -4.04 -17.16 4.38
N PHE A 143 -2.82 -17.66 4.18
CA PHE A 143 -2.39 -18.29 2.93
C PHE A 143 -2.82 -19.76 2.81
N VAL A 144 -3.53 -20.30 3.80
CA VAL A 144 -4.19 -21.60 3.69
C VAL A 144 -5.56 -21.43 3.06
N THR A 145 -5.70 -21.85 1.79
CA THR A 145 -6.98 -21.82 1.08
C THR A 145 -7.77 -23.11 1.30
N LYS A 146 -9.10 -23.02 1.14
CA LYS A 146 -10.00 -24.20 1.17
C LYS A 146 -9.82 -25.09 -0.06
N ILE A 147 -9.36 -24.54 -1.18
CA ILE A 147 -9.19 -25.27 -2.44
C ILE A 147 -7.81 -25.92 -2.46
N LYS A 148 -7.77 -27.25 -2.38
CA LYS A 148 -6.53 -28.02 -2.19
C LYS A 148 -5.46 -27.72 -3.25
N SER A 149 -5.85 -27.43 -4.50
CA SER A 149 -4.92 -27.12 -5.61
C SER A 149 -4.24 -25.74 -5.51
N PHE A 150 -4.79 -24.81 -4.73
CA PHE A 150 -4.30 -23.42 -4.66
C PHE A 150 -3.62 -23.07 -3.33
N SER A 151 -3.42 -24.04 -2.44
CA SER A 151 -2.69 -23.81 -1.20
C SER A 151 -1.24 -24.27 -1.41
N GLY A 152 -0.33 -23.33 -1.71
CA GLY A 152 1.09 -23.61 -1.94
C GLY A 152 1.81 -24.30 -0.76
N VAL A 153 1.18 -24.35 0.42
CA VAL A 153 1.66 -25.13 1.57
C VAL A 153 1.17 -26.60 1.52
N ARG A 154 0.03 -26.86 0.89
CA ARG A 154 -0.64 -28.18 0.79
C ARG A 154 -0.35 -28.93 -0.52
N THR A 155 0.25 -28.29 -1.51
CA THR A 155 0.58 -28.95 -2.78
C THR A 155 2.04 -28.71 -3.12
N ARG A 156 2.74 -29.80 -3.48
CA ARG A 156 4.12 -29.73 -4.00
C ARG A 156 4.12 -30.16 -5.45
N TRP A 157 4.84 -29.42 -6.28
CA TRP A 157 5.17 -29.87 -7.62
C TRP A 157 6.28 -30.92 -7.52
N GLN A 158 5.99 -32.15 -7.93
CA GLN A 158 6.98 -33.19 -8.11
C GLN A 158 7.06 -33.46 -9.60
N GLY A 159 7.97 -32.82 -10.33
CA GLY A 159 8.42 -33.09 -11.72
C GLY A 159 7.37 -33.54 -12.76
N SER A 160 6.73 -34.68 -12.53
CA SER A 160 5.60 -35.29 -13.24
C SER A 160 4.20 -34.75 -12.90
N GLY A 161 4.03 -33.89 -11.88
CA GLY A 161 2.73 -33.28 -11.56
C GLY A 161 2.59 -32.74 -10.13
N LEU A 162 1.39 -32.25 -9.79
CA LEU A 162 1.04 -31.81 -8.44
C LEU A 162 0.74 -33.02 -7.54
N SER A 163 1.40 -33.10 -6.38
CA SER A 163 1.13 -34.10 -5.35
C SER A 163 0.92 -33.45 -3.97
N GLY A 164 0.41 -34.25 -3.01
CA GLY A 164 0.38 -33.85 -1.60
C GLY A 164 -0.92 -33.24 -1.06
N PHE A 165 -2.07 -33.41 -1.74
CA PHE A 165 -3.41 -32.88 -1.39
C PHE A 165 -3.93 -33.27 0.02
N THR A 166 -3.27 -32.81 1.07
CA THR A 166 -3.60 -33.06 2.48
C THR A 166 -4.80 -32.20 2.89
N GLU A 167 -5.76 -32.80 3.58
CA GLU A 167 -6.98 -32.09 4.02
C GLU A 167 -6.67 -30.97 5.01
N TYR A 168 -5.76 -31.25 5.94
CA TYR A 168 -5.26 -30.30 6.93
C TYR A 168 -3.78 -30.55 7.16
N LEU A 169 -3.00 -29.47 7.07
CA LEU A 169 -1.63 -29.48 7.58
C LEU A 169 -1.67 -29.35 9.09
N ILE A 170 -0.76 -30.04 9.74
CA ILE A 170 -0.62 -30.04 11.19
C ILE A 170 0.55 -29.13 11.54
N VAL A 171 0.38 -28.24 12.51
CA VAL A 171 1.39 -27.29 12.96
C VAL A 171 1.62 -27.39 14.46
N CYS A 172 2.80 -26.96 14.90
CA CYS A 172 3.11 -26.88 16.33
C CYS A 172 2.26 -25.80 17.04
N PRO A 173 2.00 -25.94 18.34
CA PRO A 173 1.28 -24.94 19.13
C PRO A 173 1.86 -23.53 19.04
N TYR A 174 3.19 -23.39 18.92
CA TYR A 174 3.87 -22.11 18.77
C TYR A 174 3.46 -21.37 17.49
N CYS A 175 3.62 -22.00 16.32
CA CYS A 175 3.23 -21.38 15.06
C CYS A 175 1.72 -21.12 14.99
N TYR A 176 0.91 -22.00 15.58
CA TYR A 176 -0.52 -21.79 15.68
C TYR A 176 -0.85 -20.54 16.52
N PHE A 177 -0.23 -20.42 17.70
CA PHE A 177 -0.41 -19.28 18.59
C PHE A 177 0.00 -17.98 17.90
N LEU A 178 1.22 -17.92 17.35
CA LEU A 178 1.73 -16.74 16.66
C LEU A 178 0.85 -16.33 15.48
N GLY A 179 0.47 -17.28 14.62
CA GLY A 179 -0.37 -16.97 13.46
C GLY A 179 -1.77 -16.48 13.85
N ALA A 180 -2.36 -17.03 14.91
CA ALA A 180 -3.63 -16.53 15.42
C ALA A 180 -3.49 -15.13 16.05
N LEU A 181 -2.36 -14.87 16.74
CA LEU A 181 -2.08 -13.60 17.39
C LEU A 181 -1.99 -12.44 16.39
N THR A 182 -1.41 -12.68 15.20
CA THR A 182 -1.22 -11.65 14.15
C THR A 182 -2.51 -10.92 13.79
N TRP A 183 -3.69 -11.55 13.87
CA TRP A 183 -4.96 -10.85 13.61
C TRP A 183 -5.23 -9.67 14.56
N MET A 184 -4.67 -9.69 15.76
CA MET A 184 -4.79 -8.63 16.78
C MET A 184 -3.68 -7.58 16.69
N ASP A 185 -2.82 -7.67 15.70
CA ASP A 185 -1.74 -6.73 15.51
C ASP A 185 -2.31 -5.39 15.05
N ASP A 186 -2.18 -4.38 15.90
CA ASP A 186 -2.65 -3.02 15.68
C ASP A 186 -1.76 -2.29 14.65
N ALA A 187 -0.59 -2.83 14.30
CA ALA A 187 0.22 -2.34 13.20
C ALA A 187 -0.33 -2.64 11.82
N LEU A 188 -1.25 -3.60 11.69
CA LEU A 188 -1.79 -4.02 10.41
C LEU A 188 -2.55 -2.88 9.76
N LEU A 189 -2.11 -2.41 8.59
CA LEU A 189 -2.90 -1.46 7.82
C LEU A 189 -4.05 -2.23 7.17
N TYR A 190 -5.26 -1.68 7.18
CA TYR A 190 -6.38 -2.33 6.50
C TYR A 190 -7.30 -1.37 5.78
N LEU A 191 -7.91 -1.88 4.70
CA LEU A 191 -9.01 -1.25 3.97
C LEU A 191 -10.05 -2.30 3.63
N CYS A 192 -11.28 -2.10 4.08
CA CYS A 192 -12.40 -3.01 3.89
C CYS A 192 -13.41 -2.46 2.87
N ASP A 193 -14.23 -3.37 2.34
CA ASP A 193 -15.35 -3.08 1.44
C ASP A 193 -14.94 -2.43 0.10
N ILE A 194 -13.77 -2.81 -0.41
CA ILE A 194 -13.35 -2.41 -1.76
C ILE A 194 -14.26 -3.12 -2.76
N GLY A 195 -15.03 -2.33 -3.51
CA GLY A 195 -16.10 -2.85 -4.39
C GLY A 195 -17.42 -3.14 -3.66
N GLY A 196 -17.60 -2.64 -2.43
CA GLY A 196 -18.81 -2.81 -1.62
C GLY A 196 -18.67 -3.85 -0.50
N THR A 197 -19.72 -4.08 0.28
CA THR A 197 -19.70 -4.91 1.51
C THR A 197 -19.40 -6.40 1.28
N ASN A 198 -19.60 -6.89 0.05
CA ASN A 198 -19.25 -8.25 -0.39
C ASN A 198 -17.96 -8.28 -1.23
N GLY A 199 -17.22 -7.17 -1.25
CA GLY A 199 -16.03 -7.00 -2.06
C GLY A 199 -14.80 -7.62 -1.40
N THR A 200 -13.71 -6.87 -1.41
CA THR A 200 -12.41 -7.32 -0.90
C THR A 200 -11.97 -6.43 0.25
N ALA A 201 -11.39 -7.06 1.28
CA ALA A 201 -10.59 -6.37 2.28
C ALA A 201 -9.11 -6.56 1.96
N ILE A 202 -8.30 -5.56 2.25
CA ILE A 202 -6.85 -5.61 2.13
C ILE A 202 -6.27 -5.43 3.51
N VAL A 203 -5.29 -6.26 3.84
CA VAL A 203 -4.44 -6.13 5.03
C VAL A 203 -3.01 -5.99 4.55
N MET A 204 -2.26 -5.04 5.11
CA MET A 204 -0.84 -4.86 4.82
C MET A 204 -0.01 -5.14 6.05
N ILE A 205 1.09 -5.84 5.81
CA ILE A 205 1.97 -6.33 6.85
C ILE A 205 3.38 -5.83 6.52
N PRO A 206 4.07 -5.17 7.45
CA PRO A 206 5.47 -4.84 7.24
C PRO A 206 6.28 -6.15 7.16
N ALA A 207 7.04 -6.28 6.09
CA ALA A 207 7.86 -7.44 5.76
C ALA A 207 9.28 -7.00 5.36
N PRO A 208 10.09 -6.47 6.30
CA PRO A 208 11.42 -5.96 5.98
C PRO A 208 12.29 -7.03 5.32
N THR A 209 13.06 -6.65 4.30
CA THR A 209 13.85 -7.62 3.50
C THR A 209 14.94 -8.30 4.33
N ALA A 210 15.57 -7.54 5.24
CA ALA A 210 16.48 -8.06 6.25
C ALA A 210 15.67 -8.63 7.43
N GLY A 211 15.48 -9.96 7.45
CA GLY A 211 14.76 -10.68 8.50
C GLY A 211 15.38 -10.49 9.88
N SER A 212 14.92 -9.46 10.61
CA SER A 212 15.33 -9.18 11.99
C SER A 212 14.14 -8.72 12.80
N LEU A 213 13.89 -9.40 13.92
CA LEU A 213 12.78 -9.08 14.81
C LEU A 213 12.92 -7.67 15.41
N THR A 214 14.15 -7.27 15.74
CA THR A 214 14.43 -5.91 16.25
C THR A 214 14.17 -4.82 15.21
N ARG A 215 14.45 -5.10 13.93
CA ARG A 215 14.11 -4.20 12.81
C ARG A 215 12.61 -4.11 12.62
N LEU A 216 11.91 -5.25 12.61
CA LEU A 216 10.46 -5.31 12.50
C LEU A 216 9.78 -4.48 13.60
N ARG A 217 10.23 -4.65 14.86
CA ARG A 217 9.74 -3.85 15.99
C ARG A 217 9.91 -2.34 15.78
N ARG A 218 11.07 -1.89 15.26
CA ARG A 218 11.34 -0.47 15.01
C ARG A 218 10.43 0.14 13.94
N VAL A 219 10.24 -0.56 12.82
CA VAL A 219 9.37 -0.06 11.72
C VAL A 219 7.89 -0.10 12.09
N LYS A 220 7.57 -0.87 13.12
CA LYS A 220 6.29 -0.94 13.79
C LYS A 220 6.22 0.02 14.98
N SER A 221 6.95 1.14 15.02
CA SER A 221 6.68 2.17 16.02
C SER A 221 5.35 2.89 15.75
N TYR A 222 4.95 2.98 14.48
CA TYR A 222 3.64 3.49 14.09
C TYR A 222 2.52 2.54 14.54
N ARG A 223 1.53 3.10 15.23
CA ARG A 223 0.31 2.41 15.65
C ARG A 223 -0.90 3.34 15.53
N PRO A 224 -1.89 3.00 14.67
CA PRO A 224 -3.16 3.69 14.62
C PRO A 224 -3.87 3.66 15.97
N LYS A 225 -4.42 4.79 16.40
CA LYS A 225 -5.16 4.94 17.67
C LYS A 225 -6.59 4.38 17.57
N TYR A 226 -6.73 3.07 17.33
CA TYR A 226 -7.97 2.28 17.34
C TYR A 226 -8.80 2.26 16.05
N GLY A 227 -9.62 1.20 15.97
CA GLY A 227 -10.05 0.59 14.72
C GLY A 227 -11.45 0.96 14.26
N GLU A 228 -11.52 1.68 13.15
CA GLU A 228 -12.78 1.83 12.43
C GLU A 228 -13.11 0.54 11.67
N ARG A 229 -14.39 0.38 11.32
CA ARG A 229 -14.83 -0.75 10.49
C ARG A 229 -14.10 -0.79 9.14
N LYS A 230 -13.87 0.37 8.52
CA LYS A 230 -13.47 0.47 7.11
C LYS A 230 -11.95 0.54 6.93
N THR A 231 -11.25 1.40 7.65
CA THR A 231 -9.80 1.55 7.56
C THR A 231 -9.24 2.12 8.84
N ASN A 232 -7.95 1.92 9.08
CA ASN A 232 -7.18 2.56 10.14
C ASN A 232 -6.15 3.57 9.61
N VAL A 233 -6.18 3.90 8.32
CA VAL A 233 -5.31 4.90 7.71
C VAL A 233 -6.14 6.13 7.34
N LYS A 234 -5.71 7.28 7.86
CA LYS A 234 -6.28 8.59 7.58
C LYS A 234 -5.22 9.53 7.08
N PHE A 235 -5.61 10.44 6.21
CA PHE A 235 -4.77 11.52 5.69
C PHE A 235 -5.41 12.87 5.99
N LYS A 236 -4.58 13.91 6.06
CA LYS A 236 -5.04 15.30 6.23
C LYS A 236 -5.24 15.92 4.85
N SER A 237 -6.47 16.29 4.52
CA SER A 237 -6.80 16.91 3.24
C SER A 237 -6.78 18.43 3.36
N ARG A 238 -6.32 19.14 2.31
CA ARG A 238 -6.45 20.60 2.22
C ARG A 238 -7.94 20.95 2.20
N SER A 239 -8.38 21.65 3.24
CA SER A 239 -9.73 22.19 3.28
C SER A 239 -9.82 23.41 2.37
N ASN A 240 -10.80 23.46 1.48
CA ASN A 240 -11.09 24.64 0.67
C ASN A 240 -11.52 25.80 1.59
N GLY A 241 -10.57 26.61 2.04
CA GLY A 241 -10.82 27.87 2.75
C GLY A 241 -11.10 27.77 4.25
N LYS A 242 -10.80 26.65 4.92
CA LYS A 242 -10.76 26.59 6.40
C LYS A 242 -9.32 26.45 6.87
N GLU A 243 -8.94 27.17 7.92
CA GLU A 243 -7.60 27.12 8.53
C GLU A 243 -7.22 25.74 9.11
N GLN A 244 -8.17 24.81 9.21
CA GLN A 244 -7.93 23.47 9.75
C GLN A 244 -8.06 22.39 8.67
N GLU A 245 -7.04 21.55 8.58
CA GLU A 245 -7.04 20.33 7.76
C GLU A 245 -8.04 19.31 8.32
N GLU A 246 -8.82 18.68 7.43
CA GLU A 246 -9.79 17.65 7.80
C GLU A 246 -9.15 16.27 7.66
N GLU A 247 -9.22 15.44 8.71
CA GLU A 247 -8.83 14.03 8.62
C GLU A 247 -9.86 13.24 7.79
N ARG A 248 -9.39 12.58 6.74
CA ARG A 248 -10.21 11.75 5.85
C ARG A 248 -9.69 10.31 5.79
N ASN A 249 -10.62 9.38 5.66
CA ASN A 249 -10.32 7.96 5.43
C ASN A 249 -9.94 7.71 3.97
N VAL A 250 -8.94 6.85 3.75
CA VAL A 250 -8.62 6.28 2.43
C VAL A 250 -9.79 5.41 1.92
N ARG A 251 -10.07 5.44 0.61
CA ARG A 251 -11.25 4.75 0.04
C ARG A 251 -10.98 3.92 -1.22
N GLU A 252 -9.84 4.12 -1.86
CA GLU A 252 -9.57 3.64 -3.22
C GLU A 252 -9.09 2.18 -3.25
N GLY A 253 -7.85 1.91 -2.85
CA GLY A 253 -7.24 0.59 -2.93
C GLY A 253 -5.96 0.43 -2.10
N ARG A 254 -5.16 -0.59 -2.42
CA ARG A 254 -3.93 -0.94 -1.69
C ARG A 254 -2.84 0.09 -1.86
N TYR A 255 -2.56 0.54 -3.08
CA TYR A 255 -1.47 1.48 -3.30
C TYR A 255 -1.80 2.84 -2.68
N SER A 256 -3.05 3.27 -2.80
CA SER A 256 -3.56 4.46 -2.12
C SER A 256 -3.43 4.37 -0.60
N LEU A 257 -3.77 3.21 -0.02
CA LEU A 257 -3.67 2.98 1.42
C LEU A 257 -2.22 3.04 1.91
N LEU A 258 -1.28 2.42 1.18
CA LEU A 258 0.13 2.45 1.54
C LEU A 258 0.72 3.86 1.36
N LEU A 259 0.46 4.52 0.23
CA LEU A 259 1.00 5.85 -0.05
C LEU A 259 0.53 6.89 0.98
N ALA A 260 -0.77 6.89 1.30
CA ALA A 260 -1.33 7.76 2.34
C ALA A 260 -0.68 7.51 3.71
N PHE A 261 -0.44 6.24 4.04
CA PHE A 261 0.23 5.86 5.27
C PHE A 261 1.69 6.34 5.31
N LEU A 262 2.44 6.14 4.23
CA LEU A 262 3.83 6.56 4.11
C LEU A 262 3.97 8.07 4.20
N GLU A 263 3.13 8.83 3.50
CA GLU A 263 3.11 10.30 3.56
C GLU A 263 2.86 10.80 4.97
N ARG A 264 1.85 10.24 5.65
CA ARG A 264 1.57 10.59 7.05
C ARG A 264 2.75 10.28 7.95
N THR A 265 3.33 9.08 7.82
CA THR A 265 4.46 8.66 8.66
C THR A 265 5.67 9.54 8.43
N LEU A 266 5.99 9.86 7.18
CA LEU A 266 7.08 10.77 6.83
C LEU A 266 6.83 12.18 7.37
N ASN A 267 5.59 12.66 7.32
CA ASN A 267 5.25 13.99 7.84
C ASN A 267 5.37 14.02 9.37
N GLU A 268 4.91 12.98 10.07
CA GLU A 268 5.08 12.82 11.52
C GLU A 268 6.56 12.76 11.91
N ILE A 269 7.39 12.08 11.12
CA ILE A 269 8.85 12.08 11.31
C ILE A 269 9.40 13.49 11.10
N ALA A 270 9.04 14.17 10.01
CA ALA A 270 9.53 15.51 9.66
C ALA A 270 9.17 16.59 10.70
N GLU A 271 8.07 16.42 11.45
CA GLU A 271 7.65 17.31 12.54
C GLU A 271 8.54 17.19 13.80
N GLU A 272 9.43 16.20 13.89
CA GLU A 272 10.37 16.05 15.02
C GLU A 272 11.54 17.05 14.92
N VAL A 273 11.74 17.85 15.97
CA VAL A 273 12.61 19.05 16.02
C VAL A 273 14.11 18.80 15.72
N GLU A 274 14.58 17.55 15.75
CA GLU A 274 16.01 17.20 15.63
C GLU A 274 16.42 16.58 14.28
N ILE A 275 15.53 16.56 13.28
CA ILE A 275 15.82 15.86 12.01
C ILE A 275 16.47 16.78 10.98
N THR A 276 17.72 16.46 10.62
CA THR A 276 18.47 17.12 9.54
C THR A 276 18.39 16.39 8.20
N ASP A 277 18.18 15.07 8.22
CA ASP A 277 18.03 14.22 7.04
C ASP A 277 16.83 13.29 7.19
N LEU A 278 15.70 13.71 6.61
CA LEU A 278 14.44 12.97 6.65
C LEU A 278 14.55 11.60 5.98
N PHE A 279 15.35 11.44 4.92
CA PHE A 279 15.48 10.17 4.23
C PHE A 279 16.20 9.13 5.10
N THR A 280 17.28 9.52 5.77
CA THR A 280 18.01 8.63 6.68
C THR A 280 17.13 8.16 7.85
N GLU A 281 16.32 9.05 8.42
CA GLU A 281 15.37 8.69 9.49
C GLU A 281 14.22 7.84 8.97
N ALA A 282 13.67 8.16 7.80
CA ALA A 282 12.65 7.35 7.13
C ALA A 282 13.13 5.92 6.91
N ARG A 283 14.36 5.72 6.42
CA ARG A 283 14.95 4.39 6.22
C ARG A 283 15.01 3.58 7.52
N LYS A 284 15.15 4.21 8.69
CA LYS A 284 15.19 3.53 10.00
C LYS A 284 13.80 3.14 10.52
N ARG A 285 12.75 3.86 10.13
CA ARG A 285 11.40 3.77 10.73
C ARG A 285 10.33 3.23 9.78
N ILE A 286 10.60 3.19 8.48
CA ILE A 286 9.70 2.66 7.47
C ILE A 286 10.22 1.30 6.98
N ALA A 287 9.31 0.33 6.84
CA ALA A 287 9.63 -0.96 6.25
C ALA A 287 9.89 -0.81 4.74
N ASP A 288 10.97 -1.42 4.28
CA ASP A 288 11.37 -1.51 2.88
C ASP A 288 10.58 -2.59 2.12
N GLY A 289 9.97 -3.55 2.81
CA GLY A 289 9.09 -4.55 2.23
C GLY A 289 7.71 -4.57 2.89
N TRP A 290 6.68 -4.85 2.09
CA TRP A 290 5.29 -4.91 2.50
C TRP A 290 4.60 -6.10 1.84
N LEU A 291 3.86 -6.87 2.63
CA LEU A 291 3.02 -7.96 2.14
C LEU A 291 1.55 -7.52 2.13
N PHE A 292 0.95 -7.49 0.95
CA PHE A 292 -0.47 -7.18 0.75
C PHE A 292 -1.29 -8.47 0.73
N VAL A 293 -2.20 -8.63 1.69
CA VAL A 293 -3.10 -9.77 1.81
C VAL A 293 -4.50 -9.34 1.39
N SER A 294 -4.99 -9.83 0.24
CA SER A 294 -6.34 -9.57 -0.24
C SER A 294 -7.29 -10.68 0.21
N ILE A 295 -8.35 -10.29 0.93
CA ILE A 295 -9.29 -11.16 1.60
C ILE A 295 -10.69 -10.90 1.05
N PRO A 296 -11.25 -11.82 0.24
CA PRO A 296 -12.65 -11.74 -0.17
C PRO A 296 -13.58 -11.75 1.05
N GLN A 297 -14.56 -10.84 1.09
CA GLN A 297 -15.47 -10.67 2.24
C GLN A 297 -16.70 -11.60 2.19
N GLY A 298 -16.71 -12.59 1.28
CA GLY A 298 -17.75 -13.62 1.17
C GLY A 298 -17.48 -14.91 1.99
N ARG A 299 -18.38 -15.90 1.86
CA ARG A 299 -18.28 -17.21 2.54
C ARG A 299 -17.09 -18.05 2.10
N MET A 300 -16.71 -17.94 0.83
CA MET A 300 -15.50 -18.56 0.27
C MET A 300 -14.40 -17.53 0.22
N LYS A 301 -13.31 -17.79 0.95
CA LYS A 301 -12.14 -16.93 1.00
C LYS A 301 -11.01 -17.56 0.20
N ASN A 302 -10.79 -17.03 -1.00
CA ASN A 302 -9.58 -17.28 -1.78
C ASN A 302 -8.66 -16.09 -1.54
N ILE A 303 -7.87 -16.20 -0.47
CA ILE A 303 -6.93 -15.15 -0.11
C ILE A 303 -5.77 -15.17 -1.09
N THR A 304 -5.40 -14.00 -1.60
CA THR A 304 -4.20 -13.80 -2.41
C THR A 304 -3.23 -12.89 -1.67
N ALA A 305 -1.95 -13.03 -1.99
CA ALA A 305 -0.90 -12.23 -1.41
C ALA A 305 0.00 -11.64 -2.50
N HIS A 306 0.52 -10.44 -2.28
CA HIS A 306 1.41 -9.76 -3.20
C HIS A 306 2.45 -8.96 -2.40
N ASP A 307 3.72 -9.13 -2.73
CA ASP A 307 4.82 -8.39 -2.11
C ASP A 307 5.07 -7.07 -2.85
N LEU A 308 5.35 -6.01 -2.09
CA LEU A 308 5.87 -4.76 -2.61
C LEU A 308 7.16 -4.43 -1.86
N VAL A 309 8.24 -4.22 -2.61
CA VAL A 309 9.51 -3.71 -2.07
C VAL A 309 9.61 -2.24 -2.46
N LEU A 310 9.67 -1.36 -1.46
CA LEU A 310 9.95 0.06 -1.64
C LEU A 310 11.45 0.22 -1.84
N ASP A 311 11.84 0.52 -3.07
CA ASP A 311 13.23 0.78 -3.37
C ASP A 311 13.72 2.11 -2.79
N GLU A 312 15.04 2.25 -2.71
CA GLU A 312 15.66 3.46 -2.16
C GLU A 312 15.27 4.73 -2.93
N PRO A 313 15.25 4.75 -4.28
CA PRO A 313 14.81 5.91 -5.05
C PRO A 313 13.39 6.36 -4.70
N THR A 314 12.43 5.43 -4.57
CA THR A 314 11.04 5.76 -4.23
C THR A 314 10.94 6.36 -2.83
N LEU A 315 11.60 5.76 -1.82
CA LEU A 315 11.58 6.31 -0.46
C LEU A 315 12.24 7.70 -0.40
N ARG A 316 13.32 7.90 -1.15
CA ARG A 316 14.02 9.20 -1.25
C ARG A 316 13.14 10.26 -1.91
N LEU A 317 12.42 9.90 -2.98
CA LEU A 317 11.44 10.78 -3.62
C LEU A 317 10.36 11.21 -2.62
N LEU A 318 9.74 10.26 -1.92
CA LEU A 318 8.70 10.56 -0.94
C LEU A 318 9.22 11.44 0.20
N ALA A 319 10.40 11.15 0.74
CA ALA A 319 11.03 11.99 1.76
C ALA A 319 11.32 13.42 1.24
N ALA A 320 11.81 13.57 0.01
CA ALA A 320 12.07 14.88 -0.58
C ALA A 320 10.78 15.69 -0.81
N LEU A 321 9.70 15.04 -1.21
CA LEU A 321 8.38 15.68 -1.38
C LEU A 321 7.82 16.13 -0.03
N VAL A 322 7.77 15.25 0.95
CA VAL A 322 7.26 15.57 2.29
C VAL A 322 8.10 16.66 2.95
N GLY A 323 9.43 16.62 2.81
CA GLY A 323 10.33 17.67 3.30
C GLY A 323 10.08 19.06 2.68
N LYS A 324 9.43 19.13 1.52
CA LYS A 324 8.98 20.39 0.88
C LYS A 324 7.50 20.72 1.18
N GLY A 325 6.84 20.00 2.08
CA GLY A 325 5.41 20.16 2.38
C GLY A 325 4.48 19.65 1.28
N LYS A 326 4.97 18.73 0.44
CA LYS A 326 4.25 18.17 -0.72
C LYS A 326 3.81 16.75 -0.39
N LEU A 327 2.50 16.50 -0.45
CA LEU A 327 1.89 15.20 -0.15
C LEU A 327 1.16 14.68 -1.41
N PRO A 328 1.80 13.84 -2.24
CA PRO A 328 1.22 13.36 -3.50
C PRO A 328 -0.19 12.78 -3.38
N TYR A 329 -0.45 11.92 -2.42
CA TYR A 329 -1.76 11.34 -2.20
C TYR A 329 -2.71 12.40 -1.67
N ALA A 330 -2.39 13.00 -0.53
CA ALA A 330 -3.32 13.86 0.22
C ALA A 330 -3.66 15.20 -0.47
N TYR A 331 -2.74 15.78 -1.24
CA TYR A 331 -2.88 17.12 -1.83
C TYR A 331 -3.01 17.12 -3.36
N MET A 332 -2.68 16.01 -4.04
CA MET A 332 -2.74 15.90 -5.51
C MET A 332 -3.70 14.79 -5.96
N ILE A 333 -3.45 13.53 -5.63
CA ILE A 333 -4.21 12.38 -6.15
C ILE A 333 -5.67 12.43 -5.70
N THR A 334 -5.94 12.77 -4.44
CA THR A 334 -7.32 12.82 -3.90
C THR A 334 -8.19 13.91 -4.53
N GLU A 335 -7.58 14.88 -5.19
CA GLU A 335 -8.26 15.98 -5.87
C GLU A 335 -8.46 15.73 -7.37
N ILE A 336 -7.80 14.71 -7.92
CA ILE A 336 -8.00 14.28 -9.30
C ILE A 336 -9.29 13.45 -9.40
N TRP A 337 -10.13 13.75 -10.38
CA TRP A 337 -11.34 12.97 -10.69
C TRP A 337 -11.68 12.95 -12.17
N LEU A 338 -12.56 12.03 -12.55
CA LEU A 338 -13.03 11.90 -13.94
C LEU A 338 -14.49 12.30 -14.06
N SER A 339 -14.82 13.02 -15.14
CA SER A 339 -16.19 13.35 -15.53
C SER A 339 -16.56 12.76 -16.89
N ASP A 340 -17.85 12.49 -17.11
CA ASP A 340 -18.39 12.30 -18.46
C ASP A 340 -18.41 13.64 -19.24
N GLU A 341 -18.81 13.59 -20.50
CA GLU A 341 -18.93 14.79 -21.36
C GLU A 341 -19.92 15.82 -20.79
N LYS A 342 -20.95 15.35 -20.07
CA LYS A 342 -21.94 16.18 -19.36
C LYS A 342 -21.41 16.77 -18.06
N GLY A 343 -20.19 16.41 -17.64
CA GLY A 343 -19.57 16.89 -16.41
C GLY A 343 -19.96 16.12 -15.16
N ARG A 344 -20.64 14.96 -15.28
CA ARG A 344 -21.01 14.13 -14.14
C ARG A 344 -19.83 13.30 -13.66
N TYR A 345 -19.67 13.22 -12.33
CA TYR A 345 -18.61 12.44 -11.68
C TYR A 345 -18.71 10.95 -12.00
N LEU A 346 -17.58 10.33 -12.34
CA LEU A 346 -17.48 8.91 -12.62
C LEU A 346 -17.06 8.14 -11.36
N GLU A 347 -18.06 7.58 -10.64
CA GLU A 347 -17.88 6.96 -9.33
C GLU A 347 -16.99 5.72 -9.31
N ARG A 348 -16.96 4.95 -10.40
CA ARG A 348 -16.19 3.70 -10.47
C ARG A 348 -14.78 3.93 -11.02
N GLU A 349 -14.66 4.81 -12.00
CA GLU A 349 -13.41 5.06 -12.71
C GLU A 349 -12.47 5.99 -11.93
N THR A 350 -13.01 6.95 -11.16
CA THR A 350 -12.18 7.87 -10.39
C THR A 350 -11.30 7.16 -9.35
N PRO A 351 -11.84 6.26 -8.49
CA PRO A 351 -11.01 5.50 -7.55
C PRO A 351 -9.94 4.66 -8.25
N ALA A 352 -10.24 4.10 -9.42
CA ALA A 352 -9.28 3.31 -10.20
C ALA A 352 -8.12 4.15 -10.74
N VAL A 353 -8.39 5.39 -11.19
CA VAL A 353 -7.34 6.33 -11.61
C VAL A 353 -6.43 6.70 -10.43
N ARG A 354 -7.01 7.02 -9.27
CA ARG A 354 -6.26 7.38 -8.06
C ARG A 354 -5.40 6.23 -7.55
N GLU A 355 -5.94 5.02 -7.59
CA GLU A 355 -5.18 3.81 -7.27
C GLU A 355 -4.02 3.59 -8.24
N SER A 356 -4.24 3.78 -9.55
CA SER A 356 -3.20 3.67 -10.57
C SER A 356 -2.10 4.73 -10.44
N LEU A 357 -2.46 5.96 -10.06
CA LEU A 357 -1.50 7.02 -9.75
C LEU A 357 -0.65 6.65 -8.52
N SER A 358 -1.29 6.11 -7.48
CA SER A 358 -0.60 5.70 -6.26
C SER A 358 0.32 4.50 -6.50
N GLU A 359 -0.13 3.54 -7.32
CA GLU A 359 0.69 2.40 -7.78
C GLU A 359 1.94 2.89 -8.48
N ALA A 360 1.76 3.74 -9.49
CA ALA A 360 2.84 4.28 -10.29
C ALA A 360 3.95 4.95 -9.46
N VAL A 361 3.57 5.74 -8.45
CA VAL A 361 4.53 6.39 -7.54
C VAL A 361 5.28 5.37 -6.69
N LEU A 362 4.57 4.38 -6.12
CA LEU A 362 5.18 3.38 -5.23
C LEU A 362 6.03 2.33 -5.94
N THR A 363 5.83 2.14 -7.25
CA THR A 363 6.54 1.13 -8.06
C THR A 363 7.53 1.74 -9.04
N ASP A 364 7.85 3.04 -8.91
CA ASP A 364 8.68 3.79 -9.86
C ASP A 364 8.23 3.68 -11.34
N ASP A 365 6.93 3.52 -11.61
CA ASP A 365 6.39 3.34 -12.97
C ASP A 365 5.84 4.66 -13.54
N PHE A 366 6.71 5.43 -14.20
CA PHE A 366 6.32 6.73 -14.76
C PHE A 366 5.48 6.63 -16.05
N ASP A 367 5.53 5.51 -16.76
CA ASP A 367 4.65 5.28 -17.93
C ASP A 367 3.22 5.05 -17.47
N LEU A 368 3.03 4.23 -16.41
CA LEU A 368 1.73 4.08 -15.76
C LEU A 368 1.20 5.42 -15.24
N PHE A 369 2.05 6.23 -14.58
CA PHE A 369 1.68 7.56 -14.13
C PHE A 369 1.16 8.42 -15.29
N ALA A 370 1.94 8.54 -16.38
CA ALA A 370 1.59 9.39 -17.52
C ALA A 370 0.29 8.96 -18.22
N ARG A 371 0.04 7.65 -18.38
CA ARG A 371 -1.20 7.12 -18.99
C ARG A 371 -2.48 7.50 -18.24
N THR A 372 -2.40 7.89 -16.97
CA THR A 372 -3.56 8.38 -16.24
C THR A 372 -3.95 9.81 -16.63
N PHE A 373 -2.99 10.62 -17.10
CA PHE A 373 -3.20 12.00 -17.58
C PHE A 373 -3.54 12.07 -19.06
N ALA A 374 -3.23 11.02 -19.82
CA ALA A 374 -3.61 10.94 -21.21
C ALA A 374 -5.12 11.10 -21.38
N THR A 375 -5.51 11.87 -22.40
CA THR A 375 -6.91 12.10 -22.72
C THR A 375 -7.56 10.78 -23.10
N LYS A 376 -8.84 10.58 -22.75
CA LYS A 376 -9.60 9.37 -23.13
C LYS A 376 -10.94 9.75 -23.78
N PRO A 377 -11.43 8.99 -24.77
CA PRO A 377 -12.74 9.23 -25.36
C PRO A 377 -13.84 9.26 -24.30
N ARG A 378 -14.73 10.27 -24.38
CA ARG A 378 -15.90 10.45 -23.50
C ARG A 378 -15.59 10.62 -22.01
N ARG A 379 -14.33 10.80 -21.62
CA ARG A 379 -13.89 10.98 -20.24
C ARG A 379 -13.00 12.21 -20.14
N GLN A 380 -13.29 13.05 -19.17
CA GLN A 380 -12.55 14.30 -18.95
C GLN A 380 -11.89 14.24 -17.58
N LEU A 381 -10.58 14.48 -17.57
CA LEU A 381 -9.82 14.67 -16.34
C LEU A 381 -10.18 16.02 -15.72
N ARG A 382 -10.39 16.04 -14.41
CA ARG A 382 -10.79 17.22 -13.64
C ARG A 382 -9.97 17.31 -12.36
N PHE A 383 -9.58 18.53 -12.01
CA PHE A 383 -8.82 18.84 -10.80
C PHE A 383 -8.83 20.36 -10.55
N PRO A 384 -8.73 20.82 -9.29
CA PRO A 384 -8.40 22.20 -8.95
C PRO A 384 -7.15 22.73 -9.68
N PHE A 385 -7.17 23.96 -10.19
CA PHE A 385 -6.05 24.52 -10.99
C PHE A 385 -4.69 24.51 -10.26
N VAL A 386 -4.70 24.62 -8.93
CA VAL A 386 -3.53 24.60 -8.02
C VAL A 386 -2.73 23.29 -8.14
N ILE A 387 -3.35 22.20 -8.57
CA ILE A 387 -2.69 20.90 -8.72
C ILE A 387 -1.68 20.86 -9.87
N GLY A 388 -1.76 21.81 -10.81
CA GLY A 388 -0.76 21.89 -11.88
C GLY A 388 0.66 22.03 -11.34
N ASP A 389 0.85 22.82 -10.29
CA ASP A 389 2.16 23.08 -9.70
C ASP A 389 2.62 21.87 -8.87
N GLU A 390 1.68 21.20 -8.16
CA GLU A 390 1.97 19.98 -7.41
C GLU A 390 2.42 18.82 -8.33
N VAL A 391 1.80 18.68 -9.51
CA VAL A 391 2.22 17.69 -10.53
C VAL A 391 3.59 18.05 -11.10
N GLU A 392 3.85 19.33 -11.35
CA GLU A 392 5.14 19.79 -11.87
C GLU A 392 6.27 19.50 -10.88
N ASP A 393 6.09 19.83 -9.60
CA ASP A 393 7.05 19.55 -8.53
C ASP A 393 7.34 18.04 -8.40
N LEU A 394 6.29 17.21 -8.47
CA LEU A 394 6.43 15.75 -8.44
C LEU A 394 7.24 15.23 -9.63
N VAL A 395 6.89 15.63 -10.86
CA VAL A 395 7.59 15.19 -12.07
C VAL A 395 9.05 15.65 -12.06
N GLN A 396 9.29 16.89 -11.63
CA GLN A 396 10.64 17.44 -11.51
C GLN A 396 11.46 16.60 -10.52
N LEU A 397 10.95 16.39 -9.31
CA LEU A 397 11.66 15.63 -8.28
C LEU A 397 11.90 14.17 -8.67
N TRP A 398 10.92 13.55 -9.32
CA TRP A 398 10.93 12.14 -9.67
C TRP A 398 11.86 11.83 -10.85
N ARG A 399 11.80 12.60 -11.93
CA ARG A 399 12.50 12.27 -13.19
C ARG A 399 13.60 13.25 -13.59
N TRP A 400 13.49 14.51 -13.16
CA TRP A 400 14.32 15.59 -13.72
C TRP A 400 15.28 16.24 -12.71
N THR A 401 15.34 15.79 -11.45
CA THR A 401 16.29 16.32 -10.44
C THR A 401 17.75 16.25 -10.87
N ASN A 402 18.11 15.23 -11.65
CA ASN A 402 19.48 15.01 -12.14
C ASN A 402 19.67 15.44 -13.61
N MET A 403 18.65 16.05 -14.23
CA MET A 403 18.69 16.48 -15.62
C MET A 403 18.67 18.01 -15.73
N ASP A 404 19.02 18.50 -16.91
CA ASP A 404 18.99 19.90 -17.25
C ASP A 404 17.55 20.47 -17.16
N THR A 405 17.38 21.48 -16.29
CA THR A 405 16.12 22.21 -16.07
C THR A 405 15.56 22.83 -17.36
N GLU A 406 16.42 23.18 -18.32
CA GLU A 406 16.00 23.74 -19.58
C GLU A 406 15.21 22.73 -20.43
N THR A 407 15.61 21.46 -20.40
CA THR A 407 14.88 20.37 -21.07
C THR A 407 13.45 20.22 -20.52
N LEU A 408 13.28 20.29 -19.20
CA LEU A 408 11.95 20.22 -18.57
C LEU A 408 11.06 21.39 -18.99
N GLU A 409 11.61 22.61 -19.04
CA GLU A 409 10.90 23.79 -19.51
C GLU A 409 10.43 23.66 -20.97
N VAL A 410 11.30 23.13 -21.85
CA VAL A 410 10.94 22.83 -23.25
C VAL A 410 9.76 21.85 -23.29
N LEU A 411 9.83 20.74 -22.54
CA LEU A 411 8.77 19.73 -22.52
C LEU A 411 7.45 20.29 -21.98
N LYS A 412 7.51 21.12 -20.93
CA LYS A 412 6.35 21.77 -20.34
C LYS A 412 5.67 22.71 -21.34
N LYS A 413 6.44 23.57 -22.00
CA LYS A 413 5.94 24.51 -23.02
C LYS A 413 5.38 23.77 -24.25
N ALA A 414 6.08 22.74 -24.73
CA ALA A 414 5.64 21.92 -25.85
C ALA A 414 4.34 21.17 -25.53
N GLY A 415 4.23 20.57 -24.33
CA GLY A 415 3.02 19.89 -23.88
C GLY A 415 1.82 20.85 -23.81
N ARG A 416 2.02 22.06 -23.26
CA ARG A 416 0.99 23.12 -23.23
C ARG A 416 0.59 23.56 -24.65
N ALA A 417 1.55 23.72 -25.56
CA ALA A 417 1.29 24.06 -26.96
C ALA A 417 0.44 22.98 -27.66
N LEU A 418 0.79 21.69 -27.53
CA LEU A 418 0.01 20.59 -28.09
C LEU A 418 -1.41 20.53 -27.51
N ALA A 419 -1.55 20.78 -26.21
CA ALA A 419 -2.85 20.85 -25.56
C ALA A 419 -3.72 22.00 -26.08
N GLN A 420 -3.13 23.18 -26.31
CA GLN A 420 -3.81 24.33 -26.88
C GLN A 420 -4.29 24.04 -28.30
N ILE A 421 -3.44 23.48 -29.16
CA ILE A 421 -3.79 23.07 -30.53
C ILE A 421 -4.97 22.08 -30.52
N ALA A 422 -4.90 21.06 -29.65
CA ALA A 422 -5.95 20.06 -29.53
C ALA A 422 -7.28 20.67 -29.01
N ALA A 423 -7.21 21.64 -28.11
CA ALA A 423 -8.38 22.32 -27.54
C ALA A 423 -9.05 23.27 -28.55
N SER A 424 -8.29 24.15 -29.21
CA SER A 424 -8.79 25.09 -30.22
C SER A 424 -9.53 24.39 -31.35
N ARG A 425 -9.01 23.25 -31.83
CA ARG A 425 -9.65 22.45 -32.89
C ARG A 425 -10.72 21.49 -32.39
N LYS A 426 -10.98 21.39 -31.08
CA LYS A 426 -11.85 20.39 -30.45
C LYS A 426 -11.50 18.95 -30.85
N GLN A 427 -10.20 18.67 -31.03
CA GLN A 427 -9.68 17.39 -31.52
C GLN A 427 -8.72 16.75 -30.50
N PRO A 428 -9.25 16.07 -29.47
CA PRO A 428 -8.41 15.38 -28.48
C PRO A 428 -7.58 14.24 -29.08
N VAL A 429 -7.87 13.82 -30.31
CA VAL A 429 -7.17 12.76 -31.05
C VAL A 429 -5.67 13.03 -31.19
N LEU A 430 -5.25 14.30 -31.26
CA LEU A 430 -3.82 14.65 -31.27
C LEU A 430 -3.10 14.10 -30.03
N LEU A 431 -3.75 14.24 -28.87
CA LEU A 431 -3.19 13.81 -27.60
C LEU A 431 -3.32 12.29 -27.40
N TYR A 432 -4.35 11.64 -27.98
CA TYR A 432 -4.44 10.18 -28.01
C TYR A 432 -3.26 9.55 -28.78
N ALA A 433 -2.75 10.23 -29.81
CA ALA A 433 -1.63 9.73 -30.59
C ALA A 433 -0.34 9.64 -29.76
N LEU A 434 -0.16 10.53 -28.77
CA LEU A 434 1.01 10.51 -27.87
C LEU A 434 1.12 9.20 -27.07
N GLU A 435 0.01 8.58 -26.65
CA GLU A 435 0.04 7.28 -25.96
C GLU A 435 0.55 6.14 -26.86
N ARG A 436 0.37 6.29 -28.18
CA ARG A 436 0.75 5.26 -29.17
C ARG A 436 2.19 5.39 -29.64
N VAL A 437 2.85 6.49 -29.33
CA VAL A 437 4.27 6.71 -29.64
C VAL A 437 5.12 5.60 -29.01
N ARG A 438 5.96 4.97 -29.83
CA ARG A 438 6.94 3.95 -29.40
C ARG A 438 8.38 4.36 -29.73
N SER A 439 8.56 5.28 -30.67
CA SER A 439 9.86 5.75 -31.15
C SER A 439 9.88 7.26 -31.36
N GLY A 440 11.08 7.84 -31.49
CA GLY A 440 11.25 9.26 -31.86
C GLY A 440 10.54 9.62 -33.15
N SER A 441 10.60 8.75 -34.17
CA SER A 441 9.91 8.94 -35.44
C SER A 441 8.38 9.04 -35.28
N ASP A 442 7.78 8.21 -34.42
CA ASP A 442 6.34 8.30 -34.14
C ASP A 442 5.98 9.65 -33.50
N LEU A 443 6.83 10.14 -32.59
CA LEU A 443 6.62 11.44 -31.94
C LEU A 443 6.72 12.58 -32.95
N LEU A 444 7.68 12.52 -33.89
CA LEU A 444 7.81 13.51 -34.96
C LEU A 444 6.58 13.56 -35.87
N GLU A 445 5.97 12.41 -36.19
CA GLU A 445 4.70 12.39 -36.95
C GLU A 445 3.56 13.05 -36.15
N VAL A 446 3.49 12.86 -34.83
CA VAL A 446 2.52 13.57 -33.98
C VAL A 446 2.77 15.08 -33.98
N LEU A 447 4.04 15.52 -33.91
CA LEU A 447 4.40 16.94 -33.97
C LEU A 447 4.04 17.56 -35.32
N LYS A 448 4.32 16.86 -36.42
CA LYS A 448 3.94 17.27 -37.78
C LYS A 448 2.43 17.44 -37.92
N GLU A 449 1.64 16.50 -37.41
CA GLU A 449 0.18 16.60 -37.39
C GLU A 449 -0.29 17.79 -36.52
N GLY A 450 0.38 18.05 -35.39
CA GLY A 450 0.15 19.24 -34.57
C GLY A 450 0.41 20.54 -35.34
N ILE A 451 1.53 20.62 -36.07
CA ILE A 451 1.91 21.78 -36.89
C ILE A 451 0.89 22.03 -38.01
N HIS A 452 0.47 20.99 -38.73
CA HIS A 452 -0.56 21.13 -39.77
C HIS A 452 -1.86 21.74 -39.26
N ARG A 453 -2.20 21.50 -37.99
CA ARG A 453 -3.42 22.03 -37.36
C ARG A 453 -3.31 23.50 -36.95
N LEU A 454 -2.11 24.08 -36.96
CA LEU A 454 -1.91 25.52 -36.79
C LEU A 454 -2.42 26.31 -37.99
N ILE A 455 -2.45 25.70 -39.18
CA ILE A 455 -2.87 26.35 -40.42
C ILE A 455 -4.35 26.76 -40.30
N GLY A 456 -4.62 28.07 -40.27
CA GLY A 456 -5.97 28.63 -40.13
C GLY A 456 -6.48 28.72 -38.68
N LEU A 457 -5.57 28.79 -37.70
CA LEU A 457 -5.87 29.41 -36.40
C LEU A 457 -5.79 30.93 -36.56
N ASP A 458 -6.55 31.67 -35.77
CA ASP A 458 -6.44 33.13 -35.74
C ASP A 458 -5.23 33.60 -34.89
N ALA A 459 -4.93 34.90 -34.96
CA ALA A 459 -3.80 35.48 -34.22
C ALA A 459 -3.98 35.38 -32.69
N GLU A 460 -5.22 35.41 -32.21
CA GLU A 460 -5.54 35.32 -30.78
C GLU A 460 -5.34 33.90 -30.23
N GLU A 461 -5.59 32.87 -31.03
CA GLU A 461 -5.32 31.48 -30.69
C GLU A 461 -3.83 31.15 -30.78
N MET A 462 -3.12 31.71 -31.79
CA MET A 462 -1.69 31.49 -31.97
C MET A 462 -0.82 32.11 -30.87
N GLN A 463 -1.23 33.23 -30.26
CA GLN A 463 -0.42 33.93 -29.25
C GLN A 463 -0.10 33.08 -28.01
N TYR A 464 -0.89 32.04 -27.74
CA TYR A 464 -0.72 31.14 -26.60
C TYR A 464 0.04 29.85 -26.94
N ILE A 465 0.51 29.70 -28.19
CA ILE A 465 1.22 28.51 -28.67
C ILE A 465 2.70 28.84 -28.84
N SER A 466 3.56 28.21 -28.04
CA SER A 466 5.01 28.36 -28.16
C SER A 466 5.57 27.50 -29.28
N LEU A 467 5.79 28.08 -30.47
CA LEU A 467 6.39 27.40 -31.61
C LEU A 467 7.86 27.04 -31.37
N ASP A 468 8.61 27.94 -30.72
CA ASP A 468 9.99 27.70 -30.28
C ASP A 468 10.12 26.41 -29.44
N ALA A 469 9.19 26.18 -28.50
CA ALA A 469 9.22 24.96 -27.70
C ALA A 469 8.97 23.68 -28.52
N LEU A 470 8.16 23.75 -29.58
CA LEU A 470 7.92 22.61 -30.47
C LEU A 470 9.15 22.32 -31.37
N GLU A 471 9.84 23.37 -31.82
CA GLU A 471 11.11 23.26 -32.55
C GLU A 471 12.20 22.64 -31.66
N ARG A 472 12.40 23.19 -30.46
CA ARG A 472 13.36 22.66 -29.49
C ARG A 472 13.04 21.23 -29.05
N LEU A 473 11.76 20.87 -28.93
CA LEU A 473 11.36 19.48 -28.70
C LEU A 473 11.75 18.58 -29.88
N THR A 474 11.60 19.07 -31.11
CA THR A 474 12.00 18.32 -32.31
C THR A 474 13.50 18.03 -32.29
N GLU A 475 14.33 19.03 -31.97
CA GLU A 475 15.78 18.85 -31.81
C GLU A 475 16.11 17.85 -30.70
N LEU A 476 15.47 17.98 -29.54
CA LEU A 476 15.65 17.08 -28.40
C LEU A 476 15.35 15.61 -28.77
N VAL A 477 14.28 15.38 -29.54
CA VAL A 477 13.90 14.04 -29.99
C VAL A 477 14.94 13.46 -30.95
N HIS A 478 15.49 14.25 -31.87
CA HIS A 478 16.56 13.80 -32.78
C HIS A 478 17.87 13.48 -32.04
N GLN A 479 18.19 14.23 -30.98
CA GLN A 479 19.40 14.03 -30.18
C GLN A 479 19.27 12.87 -29.17
N THR A 480 18.06 12.41 -28.87
CA THR A 480 17.83 11.36 -27.88
C THR A 480 17.93 9.97 -28.50
N THR A 481 19.01 9.27 -28.21
CA THR A 481 19.23 7.87 -28.64
C THR A 481 18.92 6.85 -27.54
N ASP A 482 18.89 7.28 -26.27
CA ASP A 482 18.60 6.41 -25.13
C ASP A 482 17.09 6.17 -24.96
N ALA A 483 16.70 4.89 -24.91
CA ALA A 483 15.30 4.49 -24.87
C ALA A 483 14.60 4.90 -23.55
N LYS A 484 15.32 4.88 -22.43
CA LYS A 484 14.76 5.29 -21.14
C LYS A 484 14.50 6.80 -21.12
N ARG A 485 15.48 7.60 -21.53
CA ARG A 485 15.36 9.05 -21.68
C ARG A 485 14.25 9.43 -22.64
N PHE A 486 14.12 8.74 -23.78
CA PHE A 486 13.01 8.96 -24.70
C PHE A 486 11.66 8.66 -24.04
N SER A 487 11.55 7.58 -23.29
CA SER A 487 10.33 7.26 -22.54
C SER A 487 10.00 8.35 -21.52
N ASP A 488 10.98 8.88 -20.80
CA ASP A 488 10.78 9.97 -19.83
C ASP A 488 10.34 11.26 -20.52
N ILE A 489 10.93 11.60 -21.67
CA ILE A 489 10.50 12.74 -22.52
C ILE A 489 9.03 12.57 -22.94
N LYS A 490 8.68 11.42 -23.52
CA LYS A 490 7.32 11.10 -23.98
C LYS A 490 6.31 11.18 -22.83
N ASN A 491 6.63 10.55 -21.70
CA ASN A 491 5.74 10.49 -20.54
C ASN A 491 5.56 11.86 -19.88
N THR A 492 6.63 12.64 -19.78
CA THR A 492 6.58 14.03 -19.30
C THR A 492 5.70 14.90 -20.21
N LEU A 493 5.83 14.74 -21.53
CA LEU A 493 4.99 15.44 -22.50
C LEU A 493 3.51 15.08 -22.33
N ILE A 494 3.18 13.79 -22.16
CA ILE A 494 1.81 13.32 -21.92
C ILE A 494 1.22 13.95 -20.65
N VAL A 495 1.97 13.98 -19.55
CA VAL A 495 1.51 14.57 -18.28
C VAL A 495 1.17 16.05 -18.46
N PHE A 496 2.11 16.85 -18.98
CA PHE A 496 1.88 18.29 -19.11
C PHE A 496 0.82 18.62 -20.15
N ALA A 497 0.74 17.89 -21.27
CA ALA A 497 -0.32 18.07 -22.25
C ALA A 497 -1.69 17.69 -21.68
N GLY A 498 -1.78 16.59 -20.93
CA GLY A 498 -3.01 16.14 -20.28
C GLY A 498 -3.53 17.15 -19.24
N VAL A 499 -2.63 17.65 -18.38
CA VAL A 499 -2.96 18.70 -17.40
C VAL A 499 -3.43 19.98 -18.11
N ALA A 500 -2.66 20.48 -19.09
CA ALA A 500 -3.02 21.71 -19.80
C ALA A 500 -4.35 21.59 -20.56
N TYR A 501 -4.59 20.44 -21.21
CA TYR A 501 -5.83 20.19 -21.93
C TYR A 501 -7.04 20.17 -20.99
N ALA A 502 -6.93 19.49 -19.85
CA ALA A 502 -7.97 19.48 -18.82
C ALA A 502 -8.28 20.89 -18.31
N LYS A 503 -7.24 21.72 -18.09
CA LYS A 503 -7.39 23.12 -17.68
C LYS A 503 -8.19 23.94 -18.71
N ASN A 504 -7.86 23.81 -20.00
CA ASN A 504 -8.56 24.51 -21.07
C ASN A 504 -10.04 24.11 -21.17
N ILE A 505 -10.35 22.81 -21.10
CA ILE A 505 -11.73 22.31 -21.12
C ILE A 505 -12.53 22.78 -19.88
N MET A 506 -11.87 22.92 -18.73
CA MET A 506 -12.48 23.49 -17.52
C MET A 506 -12.79 24.98 -17.68
N ALA A 507 -11.85 25.76 -18.23
CA ALA A 507 -12.02 27.21 -18.44
C ALA A 507 -13.14 27.53 -19.43
N GLN A 508 -13.20 26.84 -20.57
CA GLN A 508 -14.24 27.05 -21.59
C GLN A 508 -15.66 26.81 -21.05
N LYS A 509 -15.86 25.80 -20.17
CA LYS A 509 -17.17 25.55 -19.54
C LYS A 509 -17.58 26.63 -18.54
N ARG A 510 -16.63 27.29 -17.87
CA ARG A 510 -16.92 28.41 -16.94
C ARG A 510 -17.33 29.70 -17.66
N GLN A 511 -16.94 29.88 -18.92
CA GLN A 511 -17.32 31.04 -19.74
C GLN A 511 -18.70 30.86 -20.41
N LEU A 512 -19.22 29.63 -20.46
CA LEU A 512 -20.52 29.27 -21.04
C LEU A 512 -21.64 29.14 -20.00
N GLN A 513 -21.32 29.34 -18.72
CA GLN A 513 -22.24 29.43 -17.58
C GLN A 513 -22.26 30.86 -17.08
#